data_AF-A0A1F3BD06-F1
#
_entry.id   AF-A0A1F3BD06-F1
#
_cell.length_a   1.000
_cell.length_b   1.000
_cell.length_c   1.000
_cell.angle_alpha   90.00
_cell.angle_beta   90.00
_cell.angle_gamma   90.00
#
_symmetry.space_group_name_H-M   'P 1'
#
loop_
_entity.id
_entity.type
_entity.pdbx_description
1 polymer ?
#
loop_
_entity_poly.entity_id
_entity_poly.type
_entity_poly.pdbx_seq_one_letter_code
_entity_poly.pdbx_strand_id
1 'polypeptide(L)'
;MLAYRNYKGGNDDDFFSIRLILDPINTIIQDNQETEVFFIESSTDSPVFEIEKNTNFDNYESNAKDELEFDFPNKKIISENDKKEYDISNVSLSLKKITDSDKGILKLSNSSLTLMEFLFYQKPLGKREKEFYKKVQKRFENKFSIAPNSKFKDYVNAIKKIKKAEIVKNIYEEAFDELVRIHPPKPFNKGEISDLNVTSIALLHKNCFFCNDSKCNRYSSVIQNIIKFNGRVEKSIINQLFDYDYYYRNIFYLENKFPNVLLTSDGFFKKETDYKQFYNKFINYWENFWLFQIPHHGSKNNIDKALLSIIPKSTYKFINYGTTNRHKHPSQELIENIIITGNSDKIIPINEFNGIAFVNNLLLFK
;
A
#
# COMPACT_ATOMS: atom_id res chain seq x y z
N MET A 1 -0.17 2.59 9.21
CA MET A 1 1.14 3.03 9.75
C MET A 1 2.22 2.51 8.83
N LEU A 2 3.12 3.37 8.35
CA LEU A 2 4.35 2.92 7.67
C LEU A 2 5.55 3.17 8.56
N ALA A 3 6.46 2.21 8.54
CA ALA A 3 7.77 2.30 9.19
C ALA A 3 8.83 1.93 8.16
N TYR A 4 9.81 2.79 7.95
CA TYR A 4 10.92 2.58 7.03
C TYR A 4 12.15 2.08 7.79
N ARG A 5 12.80 1.02 7.29
CA ARG A 5 13.99 0.38 7.89
C ARG A 5 15.03 0.09 6.81
N ASN A 6 16.30 0.40 7.10
CA ASN A 6 17.45 -0.18 6.37
C ASN A 6 17.71 -1.61 6.92
N TYR A 7 17.50 -2.64 6.10
CA TYR A 7 17.45 -4.04 6.53
C TYR A 7 18.81 -4.76 6.42
N LYS A 8 19.14 -5.59 7.42
CA LYS A 8 20.19 -6.62 7.40
C LYS A 8 19.58 -7.90 8.00
N GLY A 9 19.51 -8.98 7.22
CA GLY A 9 18.60 -10.10 7.46
C GLY A 9 18.98 -11.13 8.54
N GLY A 10 17.94 -11.79 9.07
CA GLY A 10 18.01 -12.90 10.03
C GLY A 10 16.64 -13.51 10.36
N ASN A 11 16.62 -14.78 10.79
CA ASN A 11 15.44 -15.67 10.98
C ASN A 11 14.43 -15.31 12.12
N ASP A 12 14.44 -14.09 12.66
CA ASP A 12 13.51 -13.64 13.74
C ASP A 12 12.13 -13.15 13.21
N ASP A 13 11.85 -13.39 11.93
CA ASP A 13 10.82 -12.70 11.14
C ASP A 13 9.37 -12.94 11.60
N ASP A 14 9.03 -14.15 12.08
CA ASP A 14 7.65 -14.45 12.51
C ASP A 14 7.29 -13.71 13.81
N PHE A 15 8.24 -13.65 14.75
CA PHE A 15 8.03 -12.98 16.02
C PHE A 15 8.06 -11.45 15.86
N PHE A 16 8.93 -10.94 14.98
CA PHE A 16 8.93 -9.53 14.58
C PHE A 16 7.62 -9.14 13.90
N SER A 17 7.13 -9.93 12.94
CA SER A 17 5.90 -9.64 12.20
C SER A 17 4.67 -9.62 13.10
N ILE A 18 4.55 -10.61 14.00
CA ILE A 18 3.50 -10.64 15.02
C ILE A 18 3.64 -9.41 15.93
N ARG A 19 4.84 -9.08 16.37
CA ARG A 19 5.05 -7.90 17.20
C ARG A 19 4.76 -6.57 16.48
N LEU A 20 5.05 -6.45 15.19
CA LEU A 20 4.77 -5.25 14.39
C LEU A 20 3.27 -5.05 14.15
N ILE A 21 2.52 -6.14 13.94
CA ILE A 21 1.05 -6.10 13.81
C ILE A 21 0.42 -5.64 15.14
N LEU A 22 0.97 -6.12 16.24
CA LEU A 22 0.41 -5.89 17.56
C LEU A 22 0.93 -4.55 18.07
N ASP A 23 2.22 -4.47 18.42
CA ASP A 23 2.92 -3.32 18.99
C ASP A 23 3.81 -2.64 17.95
N PRO A 24 3.24 -2.01 16.91
CA PRO A 24 4.05 -1.50 15.84
C PRO A 24 5.13 -0.54 16.35
N ILE A 25 4.76 0.35 17.27
CA ILE A 25 5.62 1.44 17.72
C ILE A 25 6.74 0.92 18.62
N ASN A 26 6.48 0.14 19.66
CA ASN A 26 7.59 -0.35 20.49
C ASN A 26 8.43 -1.41 19.77
N THR A 27 7.87 -2.08 18.76
CA THR A 27 8.64 -2.98 17.89
C THR A 27 9.63 -2.21 17.04
N ILE A 28 9.23 -1.06 16.50
CA ILE A 28 10.13 -0.15 15.79
C ILE A 28 11.19 0.43 16.73
N ILE A 29 10.81 0.88 17.93
CA ILE A 29 11.73 1.48 18.91
C ILE A 29 12.86 0.54 19.31
N GLN A 30 12.53 -0.72 19.60
CA GLN A 30 13.53 -1.69 20.08
C GLN A 30 14.63 -1.95 19.05
N ASP A 31 14.30 -1.81 17.77
CA ASP A 31 15.20 -2.14 16.68
C ASP A 31 15.95 -0.90 16.15
N ASN A 32 15.45 0.32 16.34
CA ASN A 32 16.12 1.53 15.84
C ASN A 32 15.62 2.84 16.50
N GLN A 33 16.54 3.61 17.10
CA GLN A 33 16.22 4.91 17.72
C GLN A 33 16.08 6.06 16.71
N GLU A 34 16.50 5.86 15.45
CA GLU A 34 16.46 6.89 14.40
C GLU A 34 15.26 6.75 13.44
N THR A 35 14.28 5.89 13.76
CA THR A 35 13.13 5.67 12.87
C THR A 35 12.07 6.76 12.99
N GLU A 36 11.62 7.26 11.84
CA GLU A 36 10.41 8.08 11.75
C GLU A 36 9.18 7.20 11.54
N VAL A 37 8.08 7.53 12.24
CA VAL A 37 6.83 6.78 12.15
C VAL A 37 5.72 7.69 11.65
N PHE A 38 5.04 7.27 10.58
CA PHE A 38 3.93 8.01 9.98
C PHE A 38 2.59 7.33 10.28
N PHE A 39 1.72 8.06 10.96
CA PHE A 39 0.31 7.72 11.11
C PHE A 39 -0.48 8.30 9.94
N ILE A 40 -1.11 7.43 9.16
CA ILE A 40 -2.00 7.81 8.06
C ILE A 40 -3.44 7.76 8.57
N GLU A 41 -4.17 8.84 8.36
CA GLU A 41 -5.61 8.91 8.56
C GLU A 41 -6.36 9.03 7.23
N SER A 42 -7.55 8.45 7.15
CA SER A 42 -8.41 8.63 5.99
C SER A 42 -8.92 10.08 5.89
N SER A 43 -8.81 10.68 4.72
CA SER A 43 -9.43 11.97 4.39
C SER A 43 -10.47 11.82 3.28
N THR A 44 -11.42 12.75 3.24
CA THR A 44 -12.41 12.88 2.16
C THR A 44 -11.81 13.44 0.87
N ASP A 45 -10.62 14.00 0.95
CA ASP A 45 -10.00 14.72 -0.15
C ASP A 45 -9.27 13.74 -1.08
N SER A 46 -9.38 13.96 -2.39
CA SER A 46 -8.53 13.25 -3.36
C SER A 46 -7.14 13.89 -3.36
N PRO A 47 -6.05 13.11 -3.52
CA PRO A 47 -4.73 13.66 -3.73
C PRO A 47 -4.73 14.60 -4.93
N VAL A 48 -4.19 15.81 -4.74
CA VAL A 48 -4.06 16.80 -5.82
C VAL A 48 -3.09 16.25 -6.87
N PHE A 49 -3.48 16.37 -8.14
CA PHE A 49 -2.59 16.09 -9.26
C PHE A 49 -1.92 17.38 -9.68
N GLU A 50 -0.73 17.61 -9.14
CA GLU A 50 0.09 18.74 -9.55
C GLU A 50 0.92 18.31 -10.76
N ILE A 51 0.62 18.91 -11.91
CA ILE A 51 1.55 18.90 -13.04
C ILE A 51 2.63 19.91 -12.66
N GLU A 52 3.68 19.46 -11.97
CA GLU A 52 4.84 20.32 -11.72
C GLU A 52 5.42 20.74 -13.07
N LYS A 53 5.14 21.98 -13.48
CA LYS A 53 5.60 22.56 -14.75
C LYS A 53 7.07 22.96 -14.75
N ASN A 54 7.81 22.75 -13.66
CA ASN A 54 9.18 23.25 -13.54
C ASN A 54 10.02 22.32 -12.67
N THR A 55 10.80 21.47 -13.34
CA THR A 55 12.10 21.09 -12.81
C THR A 55 13.13 21.53 -13.84
N ASN A 56 13.70 22.72 -13.62
CA ASN A 56 15.02 23.00 -14.18
C ASN A 56 15.93 21.91 -13.61
N PHE A 57 16.34 20.98 -14.46
CA PHE A 57 17.41 20.03 -14.16
C PHE A 57 18.71 20.81 -14.15
N ASP A 58 18.93 21.60 -13.10
CA ASP A 58 20.23 22.21 -12.88
C ASP A 58 21.24 21.08 -12.67
N ASN A 59 22.40 21.22 -13.32
CA ASN A 59 23.45 20.21 -13.45
C ASN A 59 23.68 19.43 -12.15
N TYR A 60 23.25 18.17 -12.15
CA TYR A 60 23.49 17.26 -11.04
C TYR A 60 24.97 16.84 -11.05
N GLU A 61 25.77 17.38 -10.13
CA GLU A 61 27.13 16.90 -9.88
C GLU A 61 27.11 15.76 -8.84
N SER A 62 27.41 14.54 -9.28
CA SER A 62 27.33 13.29 -8.50
C SER A 62 28.46 13.14 -7.47
N ASN A 63 28.52 14.02 -6.47
CA ASN A 63 29.59 13.99 -5.45
C ASN A 63 29.09 13.80 -4.02
N ALA A 64 27.77 13.74 -3.77
CA ALA A 64 27.22 13.38 -2.47
C ALA A 64 26.89 11.89 -2.41
N LYS A 65 27.00 11.26 -1.23
CA LYS A 65 26.45 9.91 -1.01
C LYS A 65 24.98 9.93 -1.44
N ASP A 66 24.63 9.09 -2.41
CA ASP A 66 23.28 8.94 -2.98
C ASP A 66 22.29 8.36 -1.95
N GLU A 67 22.10 9.07 -0.85
CA GLU A 67 21.13 8.72 0.18
C GLU A 67 19.72 9.06 -0.34
N LEU A 68 18.76 8.19 -0.08
CA LEU A 68 17.38 8.39 -0.47
C LEU A 68 16.63 9.01 0.71
N GLU A 69 15.94 10.12 0.46
CA GLU A 69 15.10 10.77 1.46
C GLU A 69 13.63 10.49 1.14
N PHE A 70 12.93 9.89 2.10
CA PHE A 70 11.50 9.67 2.04
C PHE A 70 10.79 10.68 2.95
N ASP A 71 9.79 11.38 2.42
CA ASP A 71 9.11 12.42 3.18
C ASP A 71 7.66 12.68 2.75
N PHE A 72 6.90 13.40 3.59
CA PHE A 72 5.59 13.95 3.26
C PHE A 72 5.57 15.47 3.51
N PRO A 73 5.41 16.32 2.49
CA PRO A 73 5.50 17.78 2.66
C PRO A 73 4.56 18.35 3.73
N ASN A 74 3.37 17.76 3.87
CA ASN A 74 2.33 18.23 4.79
C ASN A 74 2.30 17.49 6.14
N LYS A 75 3.34 16.72 6.47
CA LYS A 75 3.43 15.99 7.73
C LYS A 75 3.30 16.92 8.94
N LYS A 76 2.50 16.52 9.92
CA LYS A 76 2.35 17.22 11.20
C LYS A 76 3.07 16.44 12.29
N ILE A 77 3.89 17.12 13.09
CA ILE A 77 4.51 16.49 14.27
C ILE A 77 3.41 16.22 15.30
N ILE A 78 3.37 15.00 15.84
CA ILE A 78 2.44 14.62 16.90
C ILE A 78 2.93 15.25 18.22
N SER A 79 2.09 16.09 18.83
CA SER A 79 2.43 16.77 20.08
C SER A 79 2.52 15.79 21.26
N GLU A 80 3.21 16.15 22.34
CA GLU A 80 3.27 15.30 23.55
C GLU A 80 1.89 15.00 24.15
N ASN A 81 0.92 15.89 23.99
CA ASN A 81 -0.46 15.64 24.42
C ASN A 81 -1.14 14.60 23.53
N ASP A 82 -0.90 14.65 22.23
CA ASP A 82 -1.43 13.66 21.28
C ASP A 82 -0.72 12.31 21.44
N LYS A 83 0.57 12.28 21.81
CA LYS A 83 1.29 11.03 22.15
C LYS A 83 0.62 10.29 23.30
N LYS A 84 -0.02 10.98 24.24
CA LYS A 84 -0.82 10.33 25.30
C LYS A 84 -2.07 9.66 24.75
N GLU A 85 -2.68 10.21 23.70
CA GLU A 85 -3.84 9.59 23.04
C GLU A 85 -3.48 8.24 22.39
N TYR A 86 -2.25 8.12 21.88
CA TYR A 86 -1.74 6.89 21.28
C TYR A 86 -1.01 5.96 22.29
N ASP A 87 -0.98 6.30 23.57
CA ASP A 87 -0.24 5.59 24.63
C ASP A 87 1.27 5.39 24.34
N ILE A 88 1.91 6.42 23.79
CA ILE A 88 3.32 6.43 23.37
C ILE A 88 4.13 7.53 24.06
N SER A 89 3.74 7.87 25.29
CA SER A 89 4.35 8.95 26.09
C SER A 89 5.82 8.75 26.45
N ASN A 90 6.38 7.54 26.28
CA ASN A 90 7.78 7.23 26.61
C ASN A 90 8.66 7.01 25.36
N VAL A 91 8.20 7.43 24.19
CA VAL A 91 8.83 7.12 22.91
C VAL A 91 9.64 8.31 22.41
N SER A 92 10.96 8.14 22.26
CA SER A 92 11.89 9.14 21.72
C SER A 92 11.81 9.30 20.19
N LEU A 93 10.90 8.59 19.52
CA LEU A 93 10.76 8.63 18.06
C LEU A 93 10.15 9.96 17.57
N SER A 94 10.55 10.33 16.36
CA SER A 94 9.88 11.36 15.58
C SER A 94 8.56 10.81 15.04
N LEU A 95 7.47 11.16 15.70
CA LEU A 95 6.12 10.72 15.35
C LEU A 95 5.43 11.78 14.51
N LYS A 96 4.98 11.38 13.34
CA LYS A 96 4.37 12.26 12.35
C LYS A 96 3.01 11.75 11.94
N LYS A 97 2.12 12.69 11.65
CA LYS A 97 0.75 12.45 11.23
C LYS A 97 0.53 13.04 9.84
N ILE A 98 -0.11 12.25 8.99
CA ILE A 98 -0.49 12.57 7.61
C ILE A 98 -1.89 12.05 7.35
N THR A 99 -2.51 12.51 6.28
CA THR A 99 -3.71 11.88 5.72
C THR A 99 -3.37 11.02 4.52
N ASP A 100 -4.27 10.15 4.10
CA ASP A 100 -4.13 9.36 2.87
C ASP A 100 -4.33 10.22 1.59
N SER A 101 -4.68 11.51 1.72
CA SER A 101 -4.57 12.49 0.64
C SER A 101 -3.20 13.15 0.54
N ASP A 102 -2.37 13.03 1.59
CA ASP A 102 -1.02 13.59 1.56
C ASP A 102 -0.12 12.76 0.65
N LYS A 103 0.59 13.47 -0.23
CA LYS A 103 1.52 12.89 -1.18
C LYS A 103 2.85 12.59 -0.48
N GLY A 104 3.23 11.32 -0.42
CA GLY A 104 4.58 10.90 -0.03
C GLY A 104 5.54 11.09 -1.20
N ILE A 105 6.80 11.39 -0.91
CA ILE A 105 7.84 11.71 -1.89
C ILE A 105 9.10 10.93 -1.53
N LEU A 106 9.71 10.26 -2.51
CA LEU A 106 11.08 9.79 -2.48
C LEU A 106 11.92 10.72 -3.35
N LYS A 107 12.96 11.30 -2.80
CA LYS A 107 13.91 12.14 -3.52
C LYS A 107 15.34 11.72 -3.21
N LEU A 108 16.27 12.17 -4.05
CA LEU A 108 17.69 12.01 -3.78
C LEU A 108 18.14 13.09 -2.78
N SER A 109 18.85 12.70 -1.72
CA SER A 109 19.33 13.63 -0.71
C SER A 109 20.19 14.73 -1.35
N ASN A 110 20.00 15.97 -0.90
CA ASN A 110 20.66 17.17 -1.44
C ASN A 110 20.36 17.48 -2.91
N SER A 111 19.31 16.88 -3.48
CA SER A 111 18.81 17.19 -4.83
C SER A 111 17.37 17.69 -4.79
N SER A 112 16.99 18.50 -5.77
CA SER A 112 15.59 18.80 -6.08
C SER A 112 14.90 17.65 -6.85
N LEU A 113 15.64 16.58 -7.16
CA LEU A 113 15.15 15.46 -7.95
C LEU A 113 14.22 14.55 -7.14
N THR A 114 12.93 14.63 -7.46
CA THR A 114 11.92 13.66 -7.01
C THR A 114 11.96 12.40 -7.87
N LEU A 115 12.17 11.26 -7.21
CA LEU A 115 12.25 9.94 -7.85
C LEU A 115 10.88 9.26 -7.91
N MET A 116 10.09 9.38 -6.84
CA MET A 116 8.83 8.66 -6.68
C MET A 116 7.84 9.43 -5.82
N GLU A 117 6.56 9.32 -6.13
CA GLU A 117 5.42 9.71 -5.33
C GLU A 117 4.73 8.47 -4.77
N PHE A 118 4.21 8.58 -3.55
CA PHE A 118 3.40 7.55 -2.89
C PHE A 118 2.06 8.13 -2.49
N LEU A 119 0.99 7.47 -2.90
CA LEU A 119 -0.37 7.82 -2.52
C LEU A 119 -1.01 6.62 -1.85
N PHE A 120 -1.61 6.87 -0.70
CA PHE A 120 -2.28 5.84 0.06
C PHE A 120 -3.79 5.95 -0.13
N TYR A 121 -4.47 4.83 0.03
CA TYR A 121 -5.91 4.82 0.25
C TYR A 121 -6.21 3.99 1.47
N GLN A 122 -6.84 4.60 2.45
CA GLN A 122 -7.40 3.92 3.60
C GLN A 122 -8.93 3.97 3.49
N LYS A 123 -9.56 2.81 3.40
CA LYS A 123 -11.03 2.71 3.35
C LYS A 123 -11.63 3.29 4.64
N PRO A 124 -12.44 4.36 4.58
CA PRO A 124 -13.08 4.89 5.78
C PRO A 124 -14.18 3.96 6.26
N LEU A 125 -14.32 3.79 7.58
CA LEU A 125 -15.50 3.12 8.17
C LEU A 125 -16.66 4.08 8.42
N GLY A 126 -16.46 5.39 8.23
CA GLY A 126 -17.49 6.42 8.37
C GLY A 126 -17.29 7.30 9.60
N LYS A 127 -18.25 8.21 9.84
CA LYS A 127 -18.12 9.35 10.80
C LYS A 127 -17.84 8.95 12.25
N ARG A 128 -18.08 7.70 12.62
CA ARG A 128 -17.95 7.17 14.00
C ARG A 128 -16.89 6.09 14.13
N GLU A 129 -15.99 5.97 13.17
CA GLU A 129 -14.88 5.01 13.17
C GLU A 129 -14.06 5.06 14.47
N LYS A 130 -13.66 6.25 14.90
CA LYS A 130 -12.90 6.43 16.16
C LYS A 130 -13.66 5.93 17.39
N GLU A 131 -14.96 6.20 17.46
CA GLU A 131 -15.81 5.74 18.56
C GLU A 131 -15.97 4.22 18.52
N PHE A 132 -16.16 3.65 17.33
CA PHE A 132 -16.21 2.21 17.12
C PHE A 132 -14.94 1.51 17.63
N TYR A 133 -13.76 1.99 17.25
CA TYR A 133 -12.51 1.39 17.73
C TYR A 133 -12.30 1.51 19.23
N LYS A 134 -12.75 2.61 19.87
CA LYS A 134 -12.77 2.70 21.33
C LYS A 134 -13.66 1.61 21.96
N LYS A 135 -14.79 1.28 21.34
CA LYS A 135 -15.65 0.17 21.79
C LYS A 135 -14.98 -1.19 21.58
N VAL A 136 -14.34 -1.41 20.43
CA VAL A 136 -13.54 -2.62 20.14
C VAL A 136 -12.45 -2.81 21.20
N GLN A 137 -11.68 -1.76 21.50
CA GLN A 137 -10.64 -1.78 22.52
C GLN A 137 -11.21 -2.17 23.89
N LYS A 138 -12.27 -1.48 24.34
CA LYS A 138 -12.91 -1.78 25.64
C LYS A 138 -13.42 -3.22 25.72
N ARG A 139 -14.01 -3.73 24.65
CA ARG A 139 -14.48 -5.12 24.56
C ARG A 139 -13.34 -6.12 24.61
N PHE A 140 -12.25 -5.82 23.89
CA PHE A 140 -11.03 -6.60 23.92
C PHE A 140 -10.44 -6.64 25.34
N GLU A 141 -10.29 -5.48 25.98
CA GLU A 141 -9.80 -5.37 27.35
C GLU A 141 -10.61 -6.22 28.32
N ASN A 142 -11.94 -6.10 28.28
CA ASN A 142 -12.83 -6.90 29.12
C ASN A 142 -12.69 -8.40 28.85
N LYS A 143 -12.63 -8.81 27.58
CA LYS A 143 -12.55 -10.22 27.17
C LYS A 143 -11.28 -10.90 27.69
N PHE A 144 -10.18 -10.16 27.74
CA PHE A 144 -8.87 -10.68 28.14
C PHE A 144 -8.41 -10.19 29.51
N SER A 145 -9.30 -9.56 30.28
CA SER A 145 -9.03 -9.03 31.62
C SER A 145 -7.82 -8.09 31.66
N ILE A 146 -7.68 -7.26 30.63
CA ILE A 146 -6.66 -6.21 30.55
C ILE A 146 -7.23 -4.97 31.25
N ALA A 147 -6.45 -4.37 32.16
CA ALA A 147 -6.89 -3.15 32.83
C ALA A 147 -6.92 -1.97 31.85
N PRO A 148 -7.81 -0.98 32.02
CA PRO A 148 -7.78 0.24 31.24
C PRO A 148 -6.39 0.90 31.31
N ASN A 149 -5.87 1.38 30.17
CA ASN A 149 -4.53 1.97 30.06
C ASN A 149 -3.39 1.00 30.41
N SER A 150 -3.61 -0.32 30.27
CA SER A 150 -2.52 -1.30 30.38
C SER A 150 -1.49 -1.07 29.28
N LYS A 151 -0.24 -1.47 29.57
CA LYS A 151 0.84 -1.33 28.61
C LYS A 151 0.57 -2.18 27.39
N PHE A 152 1.06 -1.73 26.24
CA PHE A 152 0.91 -2.44 24.98
C PHE A 152 1.27 -3.95 25.06
N LYS A 153 2.34 -4.30 25.79
CA LYS A 153 2.77 -5.70 26.01
C LYS A 153 1.65 -6.61 26.53
N ASP A 154 0.72 -6.09 27.34
CA ASP A 154 -0.39 -6.86 27.90
C ASP A 154 -1.40 -7.25 26.81
N TYR A 155 -1.64 -6.35 25.86
CA TYR A 155 -2.43 -6.62 24.66
C TYR A 155 -1.76 -7.69 23.78
N VAL A 156 -0.43 -7.63 23.58
CA VAL A 156 0.31 -8.67 22.83
C VAL A 156 0.08 -10.05 23.45
N ASN A 157 0.23 -10.14 24.77
CA ASN A 157 0.08 -11.39 25.51
C ASN A 157 -1.35 -11.94 25.42
N ALA A 158 -2.36 -11.08 25.39
CA ALA A 158 -3.74 -11.47 25.16
C ALA A 158 -3.97 -11.97 23.72
N ILE A 159 -3.46 -11.26 22.73
CA ILE A 159 -3.65 -11.63 21.31
C ILE A 159 -2.96 -12.96 20.99
N LYS A 160 -1.78 -13.22 21.55
CA LYS A 160 -1.09 -14.53 21.43
C LYS A 160 -1.91 -15.71 21.95
N LYS A 161 -2.90 -15.48 22.83
CA LYS A 161 -3.80 -16.53 23.33
C LYS A 161 -4.97 -16.80 22.38
N ILE A 162 -5.19 -15.96 21.37
CA ILE A 162 -6.28 -16.10 20.41
C ILE A 162 -5.93 -17.19 19.41
N LYS A 163 -6.67 -18.30 19.48
CA LYS A 163 -6.50 -19.45 18.58
C LYS A 163 -7.48 -19.48 17.40
N LYS A 164 -8.48 -18.59 17.40
CA LYS A 164 -9.57 -18.56 16.42
C LYS A 164 -9.92 -17.12 16.04
N ALA A 165 -9.96 -16.83 14.74
CA ALA A 165 -10.37 -15.53 14.20
C ALA A 165 -11.78 -15.12 14.64
N GLU A 166 -12.68 -16.10 14.86
CA GLU A 166 -14.04 -15.90 15.37
C GLU A 166 -14.09 -15.04 16.64
N ILE A 167 -13.08 -15.16 17.53
CA ILE A 167 -13.03 -14.40 18.77
C ILE A 167 -12.89 -12.90 18.49
N VAL A 168 -12.00 -12.55 17.55
CA VAL A 168 -11.80 -11.16 17.13
C VAL A 168 -13.04 -10.66 16.43
N LYS A 169 -13.60 -11.45 15.50
CA LYS A 169 -14.83 -11.11 14.79
C LYS A 169 -15.98 -10.78 15.75
N ASN A 170 -16.21 -11.60 16.77
CA ASN A 170 -17.26 -11.38 17.77
C ASN A 170 -17.05 -10.08 18.57
N ILE A 171 -15.81 -9.76 18.95
CA ILE A 171 -15.48 -8.50 19.63
C ILE A 171 -15.90 -7.29 18.77
N TYR A 172 -15.62 -7.34 17.48
CA TYR A 172 -15.99 -6.27 16.55
C TYR A 172 -17.50 -6.18 16.31
N GLU A 173 -18.18 -7.31 16.13
CA GLU A 173 -19.64 -7.34 15.97
C GLU A 173 -20.37 -6.82 17.21
N GLU A 174 -19.94 -7.22 18.41
CA GLU A 174 -20.49 -6.72 19.68
C GLU A 174 -20.25 -5.22 19.86
N ALA A 175 -19.06 -4.73 19.52
CA ALA A 175 -18.72 -3.31 19.60
C ALA A 175 -19.62 -2.47 18.67
N PHE A 176 -19.94 -3.01 17.49
CA PHE A 176 -20.85 -2.35 16.57
C PHE A 176 -22.30 -2.36 17.04
N ASP A 177 -22.80 -3.52 17.50
CA ASP A 177 -24.16 -3.62 18.01
C ASP A 177 -24.36 -2.68 19.21
N GLU A 178 -23.34 -2.53 20.08
CA GLU A 178 -23.34 -1.52 21.15
C GLU A 178 -23.41 -0.09 20.60
N LEU A 179 -22.60 0.24 19.59
CA LEU A 179 -22.57 1.58 19.01
C LEU A 179 -23.92 1.95 18.35
N VAL A 180 -24.52 1.01 17.60
CA VAL A 180 -25.84 1.17 16.96
C VAL A 180 -26.92 1.42 18.01
N ARG A 181 -26.88 0.70 19.14
CA ARG A 181 -27.87 0.86 20.21
C ARG A 181 -27.83 2.26 20.84
N ILE A 182 -26.63 2.83 21.01
CA ILE A 182 -26.47 4.16 21.62
C ILE A 182 -26.87 5.25 20.61
N HIS A 183 -26.64 5.01 19.32
CA HIS A 183 -26.78 6.04 18.29
C HIS A 183 -27.48 5.53 17.03
N PRO A 184 -28.81 5.32 17.05
CA PRO A 184 -29.57 5.11 15.82
C PRO A 184 -29.56 6.42 14.99
N PRO A 185 -29.31 6.39 13.66
CA PRO A 185 -29.21 5.24 12.75
C PRO A 185 -27.81 4.59 12.69
N LYS A 186 -27.74 3.38 12.10
CA LYS A 186 -26.48 2.58 12.00
C LYS A 186 -25.31 3.44 11.51
N PRO A 187 -24.14 3.40 12.20
CA PRO A 187 -23.01 4.25 11.87
C PRO A 187 -22.36 3.86 10.53
N PHE A 188 -22.46 2.58 10.16
CA PHE A 188 -22.03 1.95 8.92
C PHE A 188 -22.67 0.55 8.80
N ASN A 189 -22.41 -0.21 7.74
CA ASN A 189 -23.07 -1.50 7.50
C ASN A 189 -22.39 -2.62 8.33
N LYS A 190 -23.16 -3.46 9.03
CA LYS A 190 -22.62 -4.61 9.79
C LYS A 190 -21.79 -5.55 8.92
N GLY A 191 -22.15 -5.70 7.64
CA GLY A 191 -21.37 -6.51 6.70
C GLY A 191 -19.99 -5.93 6.38
N GLU A 192 -19.77 -4.62 6.56
CA GLU A 192 -18.43 -4.03 6.43
C GLU A 192 -17.51 -4.44 7.59
N ILE A 193 -18.08 -4.98 8.68
CA ILE A 193 -17.35 -5.46 9.86
C ILE A 193 -16.74 -6.84 9.63
N SER A 194 -17.47 -7.72 8.94
CA SER A 194 -16.94 -9.01 8.53
C SER A 194 -15.85 -8.90 7.47
N ASP A 195 -15.79 -7.76 6.78
CA ASP A 195 -14.83 -7.43 5.73
C ASP A 195 -13.64 -6.58 6.28
N LEU A 196 -13.47 -6.55 7.61
CA LEU A 196 -12.49 -5.71 8.33
C LEU A 196 -11.04 -6.23 8.26
N ASN A 197 -10.55 -6.56 7.07
CA ASN A 197 -9.16 -6.18 6.78
C ASN A 197 -9.13 -4.65 6.59
N VAL A 198 -9.47 -3.90 7.64
CA VAL A 198 -9.52 -2.43 7.72
C VAL A 198 -8.16 -1.78 7.53
N THR A 199 -7.14 -2.61 7.40
CA THR A 199 -5.79 -2.26 7.02
C THR A 199 -5.56 -2.41 5.52
N SER A 200 -6.61 -2.47 4.69
CA SER A 200 -6.45 -2.41 3.23
C SER A 200 -5.99 -1.00 2.84
N ILE A 201 -4.71 -0.77 3.09
CA ILE A 201 -3.93 0.32 2.59
C ILE A 201 -3.60 -0.10 1.17
N ALA A 202 -4.25 0.54 0.21
CA ALA A 202 -3.72 0.49 -1.13
C ALA A 202 -2.63 1.54 -1.26
N LEU A 203 -1.63 1.24 -2.07
CA LEU A 203 -0.51 2.12 -2.36
C LEU A 203 -0.40 2.26 -3.87
N LEU A 204 -0.61 3.47 -4.38
CA LEU A 204 -0.12 3.84 -5.68
C LEU A 204 1.29 4.39 -5.50
N HIS A 205 2.27 3.74 -6.12
CA HIS A 205 3.54 4.40 -6.36
C HIS A 205 3.55 4.99 -7.78
N LYS A 206 4.03 6.21 -7.92
CA LYS A 206 4.18 6.88 -9.21
C LYS A 206 5.63 7.30 -9.33
N ASN A 207 6.29 6.94 -10.41
CA ASN A 207 7.67 7.31 -10.62
C ASN A 207 7.70 8.69 -11.27
N CYS A 208 8.57 9.56 -10.74
CA CYS A 208 8.68 10.96 -11.14
C CYS A 208 10.00 11.24 -11.87
N PHE A 209 10.88 10.24 -11.99
CA PHE A 209 12.15 10.43 -12.65
C PHE A 209 11.97 10.65 -14.16
N PHE A 210 12.28 11.86 -14.60
CA PHE A 210 12.46 12.21 -16.00
C PHE A 210 13.96 12.33 -16.29
N CYS A 211 14.47 11.67 -17.33
CA CYS A 211 15.75 12.08 -17.88
C CYS A 211 15.50 13.15 -18.93
N ASN A 212 15.96 14.36 -18.65
CA ASN A 212 15.88 15.50 -19.58
C ASN A 212 17.15 15.64 -20.45
N ASP A 213 18.08 14.67 -20.39
CA ASP A 213 19.31 14.77 -21.14
C ASP A 213 19.04 14.54 -22.64
N SER A 214 19.12 15.63 -23.40
CA SER A 214 19.02 15.67 -24.86
C SER A 214 19.99 14.72 -25.61
N LYS A 215 20.98 14.14 -24.90
CA LYS A 215 21.91 13.14 -25.43
C LYS A 215 21.53 11.69 -25.12
N CYS A 216 20.52 11.45 -24.29
CA CYS A 216 20.10 10.10 -23.95
C CYS A 216 19.24 9.53 -25.08
N ASN A 217 19.91 8.98 -26.09
CA ASN A 217 19.25 8.60 -27.32
C ASN A 217 18.34 7.37 -27.19
N ARG A 218 18.52 6.47 -26.20
CA ARG A 218 17.63 5.31 -26.01
C ARG A 218 17.54 4.85 -24.56
N TYR A 219 16.33 4.82 -24.00
CA TYR A 219 16.03 4.11 -22.76
C TYR A 219 15.22 2.85 -23.09
N SER A 220 15.66 1.69 -22.59
CA SER A 220 14.84 0.48 -22.59
C SER A 220 14.55 0.08 -21.15
N SER A 221 13.27 0.13 -20.77
CA SER A 221 12.80 -0.57 -19.57
C SER A 221 12.56 -2.03 -19.94
N VAL A 222 13.06 -2.95 -19.12
CA VAL A 222 12.88 -4.38 -19.33
C VAL A 222 12.12 -4.94 -18.13
N ILE A 223 10.95 -5.52 -18.38
CA ILE A 223 10.21 -6.25 -17.36
C ILE A 223 10.74 -7.68 -17.36
N GLN A 224 11.30 -8.10 -16.23
CA GLN A 224 11.78 -9.46 -16.06
C GLN A 224 10.79 -10.22 -15.19
N ASN A 225 10.19 -11.27 -15.76
CA ASN A 225 9.56 -12.30 -14.97
C ASN A 225 10.68 -13.16 -14.38
N ILE A 226 10.81 -13.09 -13.06
CA ILE A 226 11.79 -13.85 -12.31
C ILE A 226 11.13 -15.16 -11.89
N ILE A 227 11.53 -16.27 -12.48
CA ILE A 227 11.15 -17.59 -11.99
C ILE A 227 12.20 -17.98 -10.94
N LYS A 228 11.79 -18.08 -9.68
CA LYS A 228 12.63 -18.63 -8.59
C LYS A 228 12.43 -20.14 -8.57
N PHE A 229 13.32 -20.87 -9.25
CA PHE A 229 13.48 -22.30 -9.01
C PHE A 229 14.58 -22.46 -7.98
N ASN A 230 14.32 -23.04 -6.80
CA ASN A 230 15.33 -23.71 -5.95
C ASN A 230 16.75 -23.07 -5.78
N GLY A 231 16.88 -21.74 -5.82
CA GLY A 231 18.17 -21.01 -5.77
C GLY A 231 18.79 -20.66 -7.13
N ARG A 232 18.19 -21.06 -8.26
CA ARG A 232 18.50 -20.62 -9.62
C ARG A 232 17.41 -19.68 -10.14
N VAL A 233 17.82 -18.46 -10.45
CA VAL A 233 16.98 -17.44 -11.09
C VAL A 233 16.89 -17.78 -12.58
N GLU A 234 15.77 -18.34 -13.03
CA GLU A 234 15.48 -18.47 -14.46
C GLU A 234 14.71 -17.22 -14.92
N LYS A 235 15.32 -16.44 -15.81
CA LYS A 235 14.76 -15.18 -16.30
C LYS A 235 13.93 -15.46 -17.54
N SER A 236 12.62 -15.21 -17.48
CA SER A 236 11.83 -15.00 -18.70
C SER A 236 11.63 -13.51 -18.88
N ILE A 237 12.07 -12.98 -20.01
CA ILE A 237 12.07 -11.55 -20.27
C ILE A 237 10.82 -11.20 -21.07
N ILE A 238 9.92 -10.39 -20.51
CA ILE A 238 8.93 -9.67 -21.31
C ILE A 238 9.64 -8.41 -21.79
N ASN A 239 10.18 -8.47 -23.01
CA ASN A 239 10.73 -7.29 -23.68
C ASN A 239 9.56 -6.43 -24.19
N GLN A 240 9.08 -5.50 -23.37
CA GLN A 240 8.47 -4.30 -23.92
C GLN A 240 9.59 -3.31 -24.23
N LEU A 241 10.21 -3.48 -25.40
CA LEU A 241 11.04 -2.43 -25.97
C LEU A 241 10.10 -1.29 -26.37
N PHE A 242 10.03 -0.25 -25.54
CA PHE A 242 9.43 1.00 -25.95
C PHE A 242 10.40 1.69 -26.92
N ASP A 243 10.17 1.51 -28.22
CA ASP A 243 11.01 2.13 -29.25
C ASP A 243 10.85 3.65 -29.19
N TYR A 244 11.91 4.32 -28.72
CA TYR A 244 11.88 5.72 -28.27
C TYR A 244 11.97 6.72 -29.44
N ASP A 245 12.39 6.27 -30.63
CA ASP A 245 12.78 7.13 -31.75
C ASP A 245 11.60 7.93 -32.36
N TYR A 246 10.34 7.61 -32.04
CA TYR A 246 9.16 8.32 -32.58
C TYR A 246 8.46 9.27 -31.58
N TYR A 247 8.88 9.29 -30.30
CA TYR A 247 8.07 9.86 -29.22
C TYR A 247 8.51 11.22 -28.68
N TYR A 248 9.52 11.84 -29.28
CA TYR A 248 10.10 13.11 -28.84
C TYR A 248 9.18 14.35 -28.95
N ARG A 249 7.92 14.21 -29.40
CA ARG A 249 6.98 15.34 -29.52
C ARG A 249 5.88 15.40 -28.44
N ASN A 250 5.75 14.41 -27.55
CA ASN A 250 4.75 14.49 -26.49
C ASN A 250 5.35 14.17 -25.12
N ILE A 251 5.69 15.23 -24.38
CA ILE A 251 6.09 15.20 -22.97
C ILE A 251 5.08 14.42 -22.11
N PHE A 252 3.78 14.44 -22.48
CA PHE A 252 2.71 13.69 -21.81
C PHE A 252 2.84 12.16 -21.89
N TYR A 253 3.58 11.59 -22.84
CA TYR A 253 3.77 10.13 -22.93
C TYR A 253 4.96 9.61 -22.11
N LEU A 254 5.78 10.51 -21.54
CA LEU A 254 6.94 10.14 -20.73
C LEU A 254 6.56 9.78 -19.28
N GLU A 255 5.42 10.26 -18.77
CA GLU A 255 4.88 9.95 -17.43
C GLU A 255 4.58 8.45 -17.20
N ASN A 256 4.54 7.66 -18.27
CA ASN A 256 4.19 6.23 -18.27
C ASN A 256 5.40 5.28 -18.38
N LYS A 257 6.63 5.79 -18.34
CA LYS A 257 7.83 4.99 -18.71
C LYS A 257 8.42 4.18 -17.59
N PHE A 258 8.15 4.56 -16.34
CA PHE A 258 8.38 3.68 -15.22
C PHE A 258 7.04 3.05 -14.80
N PRO A 259 7.06 1.76 -14.43
CA PRO A 259 5.85 1.05 -14.07
C PRO A 259 5.29 1.65 -12.78
N ASN A 260 4.28 2.50 -12.92
CA ASN A 260 3.44 2.94 -11.83
C ASN A 260 2.54 1.75 -11.46
N VAL A 261 2.64 1.29 -10.23
CA VAL A 261 1.94 0.12 -9.68
C VAL A 261 0.91 0.57 -8.64
N LEU A 262 -0.32 0.13 -8.83
CA LEU A 262 -1.37 0.22 -7.83
C LEU A 262 -1.45 -1.11 -7.07
N LEU A 263 -0.93 -1.11 -5.85
CA LEU A 263 -0.95 -2.24 -4.93
C LEU A 263 -2.23 -2.16 -4.09
N THR A 264 -3.05 -3.21 -4.13
CA THR A 264 -4.39 -3.23 -3.52
C THR A 264 -4.45 -4.09 -2.26
N SER A 265 -3.39 -4.86 -1.96
CA SER A 265 -3.33 -5.76 -0.82
C SER A 265 -4.58 -6.66 -0.75
N ASP A 266 -5.20 -6.78 0.43
CA ASP A 266 -6.42 -7.54 0.66
C ASP A 266 -7.70 -6.69 0.57
N GLY A 267 -7.67 -5.61 -0.21
CA GLY A 267 -8.79 -4.68 -0.33
C GLY A 267 -10.11 -5.33 -0.73
N PHE A 268 -11.21 -4.84 -0.14
CA PHE A 268 -12.57 -5.28 -0.44
C PHE A 268 -13.28 -4.23 -1.31
N PHE A 269 -13.37 -4.52 -2.60
CA PHE A 269 -13.92 -3.65 -3.66
C PHE A 269 -15.04 -4.32 -4.46
N LYS A 270 -15.71 -5.33 -3.89
CA LYS A 270 -16.84 -6.01 -4.55
C LYS A 270 -18.09 -5.12 -4.63
N LYS A 271 -18.36 -4.32 -3.59
CA LYS A 271 -19.53 -3.44 -3.54
C LYS A 271 -19.31 -2.19 -4.37
N GLU A 272 -20.38 -1.69 -4.98
CA GLU A 272 -20.33 -0.49 -5.81
C GLU A 272 -19.83 0.74 -5.07
N THR A 273 -20.29 0.94 -3.83
CA THR A 273 -19.86 2.04 -2.98
C THR A 273 -18.36 1.97 -2.70
N ASP A 274 -17.82 0.77 -2.50
CA ASP A 274 -16.41 0.55 -2.14
C ASP A 274 -15.48 0.85 -3.31
N TYR A 275 -15.73 0.25 -4.48
CA TYR A 275 -14.87 0.49 -5.64
C TYR A 275 -15.01 1.92 -6.17
N LYS A 276 -16.19 2.56 -6.04
CA LYS A 276 -16.35 3.97 -6.44
C LYS A 276 -15.55 4.90 -5.53
N GLN A 277 -15.54 4.66 -4.22
CA GLN A 277 -14.69 5.44 -3.31
C GLN A 277 -13.21 5.26 -3.62
N PHE A 278 -12.78 4.01 -3.86
CA PHE A 278 -11.42 3.68 -4.26
C PHE A 278 -11.02 4.36 -5.58
N TYR A 279 -11.87 4.25 -6.60
CA TYR A 279 -11.71 4.94 -7.89
C TYR A 279 -11.62 6.45 -7.72
N ASN A 280 -12.55 7.06 -6.97
CA ASN A 280 -12.57 8.50 -6.73
C ASN A 280 -11.33 8.99 -5.98
N LYS A 281 -10.74 8.18 -5.08
CA LYS A 281 -9.48 8.54 -4.42
C LYS A 281 -8.35 8.67 -5.45
N PHE A 282 -8.24 7.72 -6.37
CA PHE A 282 -7.19 7.69 -7.38
C PHE A 282 -7.58 8.30 -8.73
N ILE A 283 -8.70 9.03 -8.81
CA ILE A 283 -9.29 9.49 -10.09
C ILE A 283 -8.28 10.24 -10.95
N ASN A 284 -7.49 11.13 -10.34
CA ASN A 284 -6.53 11.95 -11.06
C ASN A 284 -5.30 11.17 -11.54
N TYR A 285 -5.11 9.94 -11.04
CA TYR A 285 -4.01 9.06 -11.37
C TYR A 285 -4.49 7.78 -12.08
N TRP A 286 -5.79 7.66 -12.34
CA TRP A 286 -6.40 6.40 -12.71
C TRP A 286 -5.93 5.88 -14.08
N GLU A 287 -5.63 6.78 -15.01
CA GLU A 287 -5.11 6.42 -16.33
C GLU A 287 -3.58 6.20 -16.33
N ASN A 288 -2.91 6.44 -15.20
CA ASN A 288 -1.45 6.55 -15.13
C ASN A 288 -0.77 5.37 -14.43
N PHE A 289 -1.45 4.24 -14.20
CA PHE A 289 -0.82 3.03 -13.68
C PHE A 289 -0.61 1.94 -14.74
N TRP A 290 0.61 1.41 -14.77
CA TRP A 290 1.02 0.33 -15.66
C TRP A 290 0.64 -1.05 -15.09
N LEU A 291 0.70 -1.22 -13.76
CA LEU A 291 0.41 -2.48 -13.09
C LEU A 291 -0.65 -2.32 -12.01
N PHE A 292 -1.61 -3.24 -11.98
CA PHE A 292 -2.66 -3.30 -10.97
C PHE A 292 -2.61 -4.64 -10.25
N GLN A 293 -2.51 -4.63 -8.93
CA GLN A 293 -2.61 -5.84 -8.13
C GLN A 293 -4.08 -6.26 -8.03
N ILE A 294 -4.40 -7.49 -8.41
CA ILE A 294 -5.69 -8.11 -8.07
C ILE A 294 -5.72 -8.36 -6.56
N PRO A 295 -6.71 -7.83 -5.82
CA PRO A 295 -6.74 -7.90 -4.38
C PRO A 295 -6.95 -9.32 -3.86
N HIS A 296 -6.44 -9.58 -2.65
CA HIS A 296 -6.66 -10.79 -1.86
C HIS A 296 -6.54 -12.10 -2.66
N HIS A 297 -5.42 -12.24 -3.37
CA HIS A 297 -5.10 -13.41 -4.18
C HIS A 297 -6.15 -13.78 -5.25
N GLY A 298 -7.06 -12.86 -5.57
CA GLY A 298 -8.16 -13.11 -6.48
C GLY A 298 -9.35 -13.87 -5.89
N SER A 299 -9.61 -13.65 -4.60
CA SER A 299 -10.84 -14.05 -3.94
C SER A 299 -12.07 -13.40 -4.58
N LYS A 300 -13.12 -14.22 -4.81
CA LYS A 300 -14.43 -13.76 -5.30
C LYS A 300 -15.15 -12.78 -4.38
N ASN A 301 -14.73 -12.65 -3.12
CA ASN A 301 -15.35 -11.74 -2.16
C ASN A 301 -14.76 -10.32 -2.23
N ASN A 302 -13.62 -10.15 -2.89
CA ASN A 302 -12.83 -8.92 -2.83
C ASN A 302 -12.97 -8.05 -4.08
N ILE A 303 -13.22 -8.65 -5.24
CA ILE A 303 -13.32 -7.93 -6.51
C ILE A 303 -14.38 -8.58 -7.40
N ASP A 304 -15.02 -7.78 -8.23
CA ASP A 304 -15.99 -8.22 -9.23
C ASP A 304 -15.75 -7.50 -10.56
N LYS A 305 -16.48 -7.93 -11.61
CA LYS A 305 -16.41 -7.39 -12.97
C LYS A 305 -16.59 -5.88 -13.04
N ALA A 306 -17.30 -5.25 -12.11
CA ALA A 306 -17.53 -3.82 -12.12
C ALA A 306 -16.23 -3.02 -12.00
N LEU A 307 -15.38 -3.36 -11.01
CA LEU A 307 -14.04 -2.76 -10.88
C LEU A 307 -13.14 -3.16 -12.06
N LEU A 308 -13.12 -4.44 -12.45
CA LEU A 308 -12.31 -4.91 -13.57
C LEU A 308 -12.64 -4.22 -14.91
N SER A 309 -13.90 -3.78 -15.08
CA SER A 309 -14.35 -3.09 -16.29
C SER A 309 -13.83 -1.66 -16.39
N ILE A 310 -13.57 -1.00 -15.25
CA ILE A 310 -13.11 0.39 -15.21
C ILE A 310 -11.59 0.53 -15.09
N ILE A 311 -10.85 -0.57 -14.84
CA ILE A 311 -9.39 -0.54 -14.92
C ILE A 311 -8.97 -0.26 -16.37
N PRO A 312 -8.01 0.65 -16.63
CA PRO A 312 -7.58 0.95 -17.99
C PRO A 312 -7.16 -0.32 -18.76
N LYS A 313 -7.53 -0.36 -20.04
CA LYS A 313 -7.22 -1.50 -20.92
C LYS A 313 -5.73 -1.60 -21.21
N SER A 314 -4.99 -0.49 -21.13
CA SER A 314 -3.53 -0.45 -21.26
C SER A 314 -2.81 -1.15 -20.12
N THR A 315 -3.37 -1.13 -18.91
CA THR A 315 -2.77 -1.65 -17.67
C THR A 315 -2.65 -3.18 -17.63
N TYR A 316 -1.49 -3.67 -17.18
CA TYR A 316 -1.27 -5.05 -16.77
C TYR A 316 -1.85 -5.31 -15.38
N LYS A 317 -2.35 -6.53 -15.18
CA LYS A 317 -2.86 -6.99 -13.89
C LYS A 317 -1.95 -8.10 -13.41
N PHE A 318 -1.69 -8.16 -12.11
CA PHE A 318 -1.02 -9.33 -11.53
C PHE A 318 -1.79 -9.89 -10.37
N ILE A 319 -1.64 -11.19 -10.18
CA ILE A 319 -2.32 -11.93 -9.13
C ILE A 319 -1.32 -12.77 -8.36
N ASN A 320 -1.15 -12.46 -7.07
CA ASN A 320 -0.34 -13.25 -6.16
C ASN A 320 -1.18 -14.41 -5.66
N TYR A 321 -0.75 -15.66 -5.73
CA TYR A 321 -1.46 -16.78 -5.12
C TYR A 321 -0.51 -17.91 -4.77
N GLY A 322 -0.91 -18.76 -3.82
CA GLY A 322 -0.11 -19.92 -3.44
C GLY A 322 -0.37 -21.12 -4.35
N THR A 323 0.68 -21.80 -4.79
CA THR A 323 0.61 -22.96 -5.71
C THR A 323 -0.11 -24.17 -5.13
N THR A 324 -0.14 -24.30 -3.80
CA THR A 324 -0.94 -25.34 -3.11
C THR A 324 -2.45 -25.11 -3.26
N ASN A 325 -2.87 -23.92 -3.68
CA ASN A 325 -4.25 -23.50 -3.88
C ASN A 325 -5.19 -23.87 -2.71
N ARG A 326 -4.68 -23.87 -1.48
CA ARG A 326 -5.42 -24.27 -0.27
C ARG A 326 -6.73 -23.49 -0.10
N HIS A 327 -6.74 -22.24 -0.54
CA HIS A 327 -7.86 -21.31 -0.42
C HIS A 327 -8.73 -21.20 -1.68
N LYS A 328 -8.44 -21.99 -2.74
CA LYS A 328 -9.16 -21.94 -4.03
C LYS A 328 -9.11 -20.54 -4.66
N HIS A 329 -7.91 -19.98 -4.71
CA HIS A 329 -7.59 -18.65 -5.23
C HIS A 329 -6.49 -18.74 -6.31
N PRO A 330 -6.62 -18.03 -7.47
CA PRO A 330 -7.79 -17.28 -7.92
C PRO A 330 -9.08 -18.12 -7.94
N SER A 331 -10.19 -17.46 -7.60
CA SER A 331 -11.51 -18.08 -7.74
C SER A 331 -11.92 -18.21 -9.22
N GLN A 332 -12.70 -19.25 -9.55
CA GLN A 332 -13.23 -19.42 -10.90
C GLN A 332 -14.07 -18.21 -11.36
N GLU A 333 -14.92 -17.67 -10.48
CA GLU A 333 -15.73 -16.46 -10.73
C GLU A 333 -14.86 -15.27 -11.14
N LEU A 334 -13.70 -15.09 -10.50
CA LEU A 334 -12.76 -14.05 -10.91
C LEU A 334 -12.18 -14.31 -12.31
N ILE A 335 -11.79 -15.54 -12.62
CA ILE A 335 -11.23 -15.87 -13.94
C ILE A 335 -12.27 -15.59 -15.03
N GLU A 336 -13.52 -15.99 -14.82
CA GLU A 336 -14.64 -15.68 -15.72
C GLU A 336 -14.83 -14.16 -15.87
N ASN A 337 -14.81 -13.42 -14.76
CA ASN A 337 -14.91 -11.96 -14.79
C ASN A 337 -13.76 -11.30 -15.55
N ILE A 338 -12.52 -11.78 -15.42
CA ILE A 338 -11.36 -11.29 -16.19
C ILE A 338 -11.59 -11.49 -17.69
N ILE A 339 -12.10 -12.66 -18.09
CA ILE A 339 -12.39 -12.97 -19.50
C ILE A 339 -13.51 -12.07 -20.02
N ILE A 340 -14.64 -11.99 -19.30
CA ILE A 340 -15.81 -11.19 -19.70
C ILE A 340 -15.46 -9.71 -19.84
N THR A 341 -14.58 -9.21 -18.97
CA THR A 341 -14.14 -7.81 -19.01
C THR A 341 -13.01 -7.56 -20.02
N GLY A 342 -12.58 -8.57 -20.78
CA GLY A 342 -11.55 -8.42 -21.80
C GLY A 342 -10.19 -8.06 -21.22
N ASN A 343 -9.84 -8.64 -20.06
CA ASN A 343 -8.58 -8.41 -19.37
C ASN A 343 -7.64 -9.63 -19.40
N SER A 344 -8.00 -10.70 -20.13
CA SER A 344 -7.31 -12.00 -20.09
C SER A 344 -5.91 -12.00 -20.70
N ASP A 345 -5.61 -11.11 -21.65
CA ASP A 345 -4.32 -10.99 -22.35
C ASP A 345 -3.24 -10.26 -21.53
N LYS A 346 -3.61 -9.69 -20.37
CA LYS A 346 -2.73 -8.84 -19.56
C LYS A 346 -2.64 -9.25 -18.10
N ILE A 347 -2.85 -10.53 -17.80
CA ILE A 347 -2.70 -11.09 -16.45
C ILE A 347 -1.31 -11.71 -16.30
N ILE A 348 -0.61 -11.33 -15.24
CA ILE A 348 0.68 -11.90 -14.83
C ILE A 348 0.46 -12.72 -13.54
N PRO A 349 0.59 -14.05 -13.58
CA PRO A 349 0.53 -14.86 -12.37
C PRO A 349 1.80 -14.70 -11.54
N ILE A 350 1.67 -14.54 -10.22
CA ILE A 350 2.77 -14.48 -9.25
C ILE A 350 2.51 -15.51 -8.15
N ASN A 351 3.51 -16.33 -7.83
CA ASN A 351 3.44 -17.39 -6.83
C ASN A 351 4.84 -17.70 -6.25
N GLU A 352 4.97 -18.78 -5.47
CA GLU A 352 6.23 -19.11 -4.82
C GLU A 352 7.38 -19.43 -5.80
N PHE A 353 7.04 -19.79 -7.04
CA PHE A 353 7.99 -20.13 -8.10
C PHE A 353 8.21 -18.98 -9.09
N ASN A 354 7.34 -17.96 -9.13
CA ASN A 354 7.48 -16.85 -10.07
C ASN A 354 7.13 -15.49 -9.45
N GLY A 355 7.91 -14.47 -9.79
CA GLY A 355 7.75 -13.10 -9.35
C GLY A 355 8.02 -12.12 -10.49
N ILE A 356 7.71 -10.85 -10.24
CA ILE A 356 7.98 -9.75 -11.16
C ILE A 356 9.10 -8.92 -10.56
N ALA A 357 10.07 -8.53 -11.39
CA ALA A 357 11.04 -7.50 -11.03
C ALA A 357 11.14 -6.45 -12.13
N PHE A 358 11.30 -5.22 -11.67
CA PHE A 358 11.59 -4.08 -12.53
C PHE A 358 13.10 -3.90 -12.59
N VAL A 359 13.66 -4.06 -13.78
CA VAL A 359 15.09 -3.84 -14.01
C VAL A 359 15.24 -2.65 -14.92
N ASN A 360 15.85 -1.60 -14.39
CA ASN A 360 16.22 -0.44 -15.18
C ASN A 360 17.63 -0.65 -15.73
N ASN A 361 17.75 -0.78 -17.05
CA ASN A 361 19.05 -0.84 -17.71
C ASN A 361 19.32 0.54 -18.31
N LEU A 362 20.17 1.32 -17.64
CA LEU A 362 20.73 2.53 -18.25
C LEU A 362 21.78 2.10 -19.28
N LEU A 363 21.38 2.04 -20.55
CA LEU A 363 22.32 1.89 -21.66
C LEU A 363 22.90 3.27 -22.00
N LEU A 364 23.97 3.64 -21.30
CA LEU A 364 24.81 4.76 -21.69
C LEU A 364 25.62 4.34 -22.93
N PHE A 365 25.12 4.61 -24.13
CA PHE A 365 25.94 4.56 -25.33
C PHE A 365 26.93 5.74 -25.24
N LYS A 366 28.23 5.42 -25.12
CA LYS A 366 29.32 6.39 -25.18
C LYS A 366 29.54 6.92 -26.59
#